data_AF-A0A1I2W4J8-F1
#
_entry.id   AF-A0A1I2W4J8-F1
#
_cell.length_a   1.000
_cell.length_b   1.000
_cell.length_c   1.000
_cell.angle_alpha   90.00
_cell.angle_beta   90.00
_cell.angle_gamma   90.00
#
_symmetry.space_group_name_H-M   'P 1'
#
loop_
_entity.id
_entity.type
_entity.pdbx_description
1 polymer ?
#
loop_
_entity_poly.entity_id
_entity_poly.type
_entity_poly.pdbx_seq_one_letter_code
_entity_poly.pdbx_strand_id
1 'polypeptide(L)'
;IAEDLIRALDAQPDSGIRIVGVFDDRGDQRSDAVVAGYPKLGTVDDLVAYARATRLDLIVFTIPVTAEDRILQMLAKLWVLPIDIRLSAQASKLRLRPRAYSYLGSVPVLDVFDRPMADWDIIAKSVFDRIVGLAMLVALAPVMLVIAAAVGLTSKGPILFRQKRYGFNNEMIEVYKFRSMYVDQGDPTASKLVTRSDPRVTPVGRFIRRTSLDELPQLFNVIKGELSLVGPRPHALQAKAANTLYDQVVDGYFARHKVKPGITGWAQVNGWRGETDTSDKIQRRVEHDLHYIENWSVLFDIRIMLATPLSLIRTTNAY
;
A
#
# COMPACT_ATOMS: atom_id res chain seq x y z
N ILE A 1 18.50 -26.98 9.95
CA ILE A 1 17.31 -26.46 9.23
C ILE A 1 17.67 -25.26 8.37
N ALA A 2 18.03 -24.10 8.95
CA ALA A 2 18.36 -22.91 8.15
C ALA A 2 19.58 -23.15 7.23
N GLU A 3 20.66 -23.70 7.78
CA GLU A 3 21.86 -24.05 7.01
C GLU A 3 21.57 -25.07 5.89
N ASP A 4 20.78 -26.11 6.17
CA ASP A 4 20.41 -27.12 5.18
C ASP A 4 19.57 -26.54 4.02
N LEU A 5 18.64 -25.62 4.34
CA LEU A 5 17.86 -24.88 3.35
C LEU A 5 18.78 -24.05 2.46
N ILE A 6 19.67 -23.26 3.06
CA ILE A 6 20.57 -22.37 2.33
C ILE A 6 21.47 -23.18 1.39
N ARG A 7 22.11 -24.24 1.89
CA ARG A 7 22.95 -25.13 1.08
C ARG A 7 22.17 -25.77 -0.07
N ALA A 8 20.92 -26.18 0.16
CA ALA A 8 20.08 -26.76 -0.87
C ALA A 8 19.70 -25.75 -1.98
N LEU A 9 19.50 -24.49 -1.61
CA LEU A 9 19.24 -23.40 -2.57
C LEU A 9 20.52 -23.01 -3.34
N ASP A 10 21.66 -22.89 -2.66
CA ASP A 10 22.95 -22.57 -3.28
C ASP A 10 23.42 -23.64 -4.27
N ALA A 11 23.06 -24.91 -4.02
CA ALA A 11 23.30 -26.01 -4.95
C ALA A 11 22.53 -25.88 -6.28
N GLN A 12 21.62 -24.90 -6.38
CA GLN A 12 20.77 -24.63 -7.54
C GLN A 12 20.95 -23.18 -8.02
N PRO A 13 22.07 -22.87 -8.69
CA PRO A 13 22.37 -21.51 -9.15
C PRO A 13 21.32 -20.94 -10.13
N ASP A 14 20.60 -21.81 -10.85
CA ASP A 14 19.55 -21.42 -11.81
C ASP A 14 18.16 -21.18 -11.16
N SER A 15 18.06 -21.26 -9.83
CA SER A 15 16.77 -21.10 -9.13
C SER A 15 16.21 -19.66 -9.19
N GLY A 16 17.03 -18.68 -9.59
CA GLY A 16 16.65 -17.26 -9.61
C GLY A 16 16.52 -16.64 -8.22
N ILE A 17 16.86 -17.37 -7.15
CA ILE A 17 16.75 -16.93 -5.76
C ILE A 17 18.09 -16.35 -5.32
N ARG A 18 18.07 -15.14 -4.78
CA ARG A 18 19.23 -14.51 -4.15
C ARG A 18 18.99 -14.36 -2.65
N ILE A 19 19.78 -15.06 -1.85
CA ILE A 19 19.73 -14.95 -0.39
C ILE A 19 20.46 -13.67 0.03
N VAL A 20 19.79 -12.83 0.81
CA VAL A 20 20.29 -11.50 1.20
C VAL A 20 20.89 -11.51 2.60
N GLY A 21 20.38 -12.36 3.50
CA GLY A 21 20.90 -12.52 4.86
C GLY A 21 19.96 -13.34 5.74
N VAL A 22 20.40 -13.61 6.96
CA VAL A 22 19.67 -14.40 7.95
C VAL A 22 19.27 -13.53 9.14
N PHE A 23 18.08 -13.74 9.68
CA PHE A 23 17.57 -13.03 10.87
C PHE A 23 17.14 -14.06 11.92
N ASP A 24 17.58 -13.89 13.17
CA ASP A 24 17.22 -14.78 14.28
C ASP A 24 17.18 -14.02 15.61
N ASP A 25 16.06 -14.15 16.33
CA ASP A 25 15.85 -13.61 17.69
C ASP A 25 16.62 -14.39 18.76
N ARG A 26 17.23 -15.53 18.43
CA ARG A 26 18.09 -16.27 19.37
C ARG A 26 19.38 -15.48 19.58
N GLY A 27 19.73 -15.28 20.85
CA GLY A 27 20.99 -14.64 21.23
C GLY A 27 22.21 -15.37 20.64
N ASP A 28 23.31 -14.63 20.51
CA ASP A 28 24.54 -15.04 19.78
C ASP A 28 25.23 -16.29 20.34
N GLN A 29 24.79 -16.81 21.50
CA GLN A 29 25.28 -18.07 22.06
C GLN A 29 24.76 -19.33 21.35
N ARG A 30 23.73 -19.21 20.50
CA ARG A 30 23.11 -20.35 19.78
C ARG A 30 22.99 -20.15 18.27
N SER A 31 23.43 -19.01 17.76
CA SER A 31 23.36 -18.62 16.37
C SER A 31 24.68 -17.95 16.01
N ASP A 32 25.45 -18.58 15.12
CA ASP A 32 26.69 -18.00 14.62
C ASP A 32 26.43 -16.68 13.88
N ALA A 33 27.44 -15.81 13.84
CA ALA A 33 27.39 -14.54 13.10
C ALA A 33 27.25 -14.75 11.58
N VAL A 34 27.59 -15.96 11.10
CA VAL A 34 27.47 -16.37 9.71
C VAL A 34 26.82 -17.75 9.67
N VAL A 35 25.76 -17.90 8.88
CA VAL A 35 25.04 -19.16 8.68
C VAL A 35 25.20 -19.57 7.22
N ALA A 36 25.86 -20.70 6.98
CA ALA A 36 26.08 -21.23 5.62
C ALA A 36 26.73 -20.23 4.64
N GLY A 37 27.61 -19.35 5.13
CA GLY A 37 28.26 -18.32 4.32
C GLY A 37 27.51 -16.98 4.21
N TYR A 38 26.31 -16.87 4.79
CA TYR A 38 25.52 -15.64 4.80
C TYR A 38 25.52 -14.96 6.17
N PRO A 39 25.61 -13.62 6.24
CA PRO A 39 25.65 -12.91 7.50
C PRO A 39 24.30 -12.96 8.22
N LYS A 40 24.36 -13.09 9.56
CA LYS A 40 23.23 -12.77 10.44
C LYS A 40 23.10 -11.25 10.51
N LEU A 41 22.04 -10.70 9.92
CA LEU A 41 21.83 -9.25 9.80
C LEU A 41 21.13 -8.64 11.02
N GLY A 42 20.51 -9.46 11.86
CA GLY A 42 19.87 -9.00 13.09
C GLY A 42 18.75 -9.91 13.58
N THR A 43 17.83 -9.32 14.34
CA THR A 43 16.61 -9.91 14.89
C THR A 43 15.45 -9.82 13.91
N VAL A 44 14.30 -10.43 14.24
CA VAL A 44 13.05 -10.30 13.47
C VAL A 44 12.54 -8.85 13.47
N ASP A 45 12.83 -8.07 14.51
CA ASP A 45 12.48 -6.65 14.53
C ASP A 45 13.35 -5.86 13.53
N ASP A 46 14.64 -6.22 13.41
CA ASP A 46 15.54 -5.63 12.41
C ASP A 46 15.15 -6.01 10.98
N LEU A 47 14.58 -7.20 10.77
CA LEU A 47 14.03 -7.61 9.47
C LEU A 47 12.94 -6.66 8.98
N VAL A 48 12.10 -6.13 9.88
CA VAL A 48 11.06 -5.15 9.50
C VAL A 48 11.68 -3.87 8.97
N ALA A 49 12.72 -3.36 9.64
CA ALA A 49 13.43 -2.16 9.18
C ALA A 49 14.19 -2.43 7.86
N TYR A 50 14.85 -3.58 7.77
CA TYR A 50 15.61 -4.00 6.61
C TYR A 50 14.73 -4.17 5.36
N ALA A 51 13.57 -4.83 5.51
CA ALA A 51 12.57 -5.04 4.47
C ALA A 51 11.93 -3.75 3.93
N ARG A 52 12.00 -2.65 4.70
CA ARG A 52 11.54 -1.32 4.26
C ARG A 52 12.63 -0.57 3.51
N ALA A 53 13.89 -0.73 3.91
CA ALA A 53 15.03 -0.09 3.25
C ALA A 53 15.45 -0.82 1.96
N THR A 54 15.22 -2.13 1.90
CA THR A 54 15.63 -3.01 0.82
C THR A 54 14.42 -3.71 0.25
N ARG A 55 14.28 -3.78 -1.08
CA ARG A 55 13.25 -4.61 -1.70
C ARG A 55 13.55 -6.08 -1.44
N LEU A 56 12.78 -6.67 -0.54
CA LEU A 56 12.74 -8.11 -0.30
C LEU A 56 11.47 -8.67 -0.93
N ASP A 57 11.61 -9.74 -1.70
CA ASP A 57 10.48 -10.37 -2.39
C ASP A 57 9.86 -11.51 -1.58
N LEU A 58 10.65 -12.17 -0.74
CA LEU A 58 10.29 -13.39 -0.04
C LEU A 58 11.01 -13.51 1.31
N ILE A 59 10.29 -13.93 2.34
CA ILE A 59 10.81 -14.33 3.65
C ILE A 59 10.53 -15.82 3.83
N VAL A 60 11.57 -16.60 4.17
CA VAL A 60 11.43 -18.03 4.45
C VAL A 60 11.69 -18.29 5.92
N PHE A 61 10.69 -18.81 6.62
CA PHE A 61 10.82 -19.26 7.99
C PHE A 61 11.47 -20.63 8.02
N THR A 62 12.61 -20.72 8.71
CA THR A 62 13.39 -21.95 8.89
C THR A 62 13.23 -22.52 10.30
N ILE A 63 12.03 -22.38 10.86
CA ILE A 63 11.66 -22.93 12.18
C ILE A 63 10.75 -24.15 12.01
N PRO A 64 10.81 -25.13 12.93
CA PRO A 64 9.91 -26.28 12.88
C PRO A 64 8.44 -25.84 12.94
N VAL A 65 7.57 -26.50 12.16
CA VAL A 65 6.12 -26.24 12.15
C VAL A 65 5.49 -26.43 13.54
N THR A 66 6.10 -27.24 14.40
CA THR A 66 5.66 -27.46 15.78
C THR A 66 5.88 -26.27 16.71
N ALA A 67 6.65 -25.25 16.29
CA ALA A 67 6.88 -24.03 17.07
C ALA A 67 5.79 -22.97 16.77
N GLU A 68 4.53 -23.37 16.88
CA GLU A 68 3.35 -22.58 16.48
C GLU A 68 3.33 -21.18 17.10
N ASP A 69 3.46 -21.07 18.43
CA ASP A 69 3.45 -19.79 19.14
C ASP A 69 4.52 -18.83 18.61
N ARG A 70 5.70 -19.36 18.29
CA ARG A 70 6.81 -18.56 17.78
C ARG A 70 6.58 -18.14 16.33
N ILE A 71 6.00 -19.02 15.51
CA ILE A 71 5.57 -18.68 14.14
C ILE A 71 4.55 -17.54 14.21
N LEU A 72 3.52 -17.66 15.04
CA LEU A 72 2.47 -16.64 15.18
C LEU A 72 3.02 -15.30 15.69
N GLN A 73 3.94 -15.32 16.67
CA GLN A 73 4.61 -14.11 17.16
C GLN A 73 5.43 -13.42 16.06
N MET A 74 6.18 -14.17 15.27
CA MET A 74 6.95 -13.61 14.15
C MET A 74 6.02 -13.11 13.04
N LEU A 75 4.95 -13.84 12.71
CA LEU A 75 3.96 -13.40 11.73
C LEU A 75 3.30 -12.09 12.17
N ALA A 76 2.90 -11.95 13.44
CA ALA A 76 2.30 -10.71 13.94
C ALA A 76 3.21 -9.50 13.74
N LYS A 77 4.54 -9.67 13.91
CA LYS A 77 5.53 -8.60 13.63
C LYS A 77 5.68 -8.30 12.14
N LEU A 78 5.65 -9.33 11.29
CA LEU A 78 5.88 -9.21 9.85
C LEU A 78 4.61 -8.90 9.04
N TRP A 79 3.43 -8.96 9.65
CA TRP A 79 2.14 -8.66 9.01
C TRP A 79 2.08 -7.27 8.37
N VAL A 80 2.89 -6.34 8.89
CA VAL A 80 3.07 -4.99 8.35
C VAL A 80 3.76 -4.94 6.97
N LEU A 81 4.44 -6.01 6.57
CA LEU A 81 5.23 -6.06 5.34
C LEU A 81 4.43 -6.66 4.17
N PRO A 82 4.56 -6.12 2.95
CA PRO A 82 3.98 -6.66 1.73
C PRO A 82 4.86 -7.75 1.09
N ILE A 83 5.37 -8.69 1.89
CA ILE A 83 6.33 -9.70 1.45
C ILE A 83 5.72 -11.08 1.58
N ASP A 84 6.00 -11.97 0.63
CA ASP A 84 5.58 -13.37 0.72
C ASP A 84 6.28 -14.04 1.90
N ILE A 85 5.53 -14.77 2.72
CA ILE A 85 6.08 -15.52 3.84
C ILE A 85 5.83 -17.01 3.60
N ARG A 86 6.91 -17.75 3.48
CA ARG A 86 6.88 -19.21 3.31
C ARG A 86 7.53 -19.90 4.49
N LEU A 87 7.08 -21.09 4.83
CA LEU A 87 7.64 -21.92 5.89
C LEU A 87 8.37 -23.10 5.25
N SER A 88 9.64 -23.29 5.60
CA SER A 88 10.41 -24.43 5.11
C SER A 88 9.80 -25.74 5.61
N ALA A 89 9.45 -26.63 4.69
CA ALA A 89 8.92 -27.94 5.01
C ALA A 89 10.00 -29.02 5.13
N GLN A 90 11.27 -28.66 4.91
CA GLN A 90 12.38 -29.60 4.80
C GLN A 90 12.63 -30.42 6.07
N ALA A 91 12.35 -29.84 7.24
CA ALA A 91 12.45 -30.51 8.53
C ALA A 91 11.11 -31.07 9.04
N SER A 92 10.03 -30.90 8.28
CA SER A 92 8.70 -31.30 8.71
C SER A 92 8.46 -32.79 8.43
N LYS A 93 7.98 -33.52 9.45
CA LYS A 93 7.48 -34.90 9.28
C LYS A 93 6.05 -34.95 8.74
N LEU A 94 5.42 -33.79 8.53
CA LEU A 94 4.07 -33.71 7.96
C LEU A 94 4.10 -34.29 6.56
N ARG A 95 3.29 -35.31 6.31
CA ARG A 95 3.03 -35.87 4.97
C ARG A 95 1.74 -35.28 4.44
N LEU A 96 1.80 -34.01 4.02
CA LEU A 96 0.66 -33.41 3.32
C LEU A 96 0.60 -33.94 1.89
N ARG A 97 -0.55 -33.75 1.23
CA ARG A 97 -0.67 -34.10 -0.19
C ARG A 97 0.35 -33.28 -1.01
N PRO A 98 0.93 -33.81 -2.09
CA PRO A 98 1.94 -33.09 -2.90
C PRO A 98 1.51 -31.70 -3.35
N ARG A 99 0.21 -31.50 -3.54
CA ARG A 99 -0.42 -30.23 -3.95
C ARG A 99 -0.48 -29.15 -2.86
N ALA A 100 -0.16 -29.49 -1.61
CA ALA A 100 -0.10 -28.57 -0.48
C ALA A 100 1.29 -27.95 -0.30
N TYR A 101 2.29 -28.41 -1.06
CA TYR A 101 3.63 -27.85 -1.04
C TYR A 101 3.89 -27.02 -2.29
N SER A 102 4.43 -25.83 -2.08
CA SER A 102 5.12 -25.06 -3.10
C SER A 102 6.61 -25.38 -3.04
N TYR A 103 7.37 -24.98 -4.06
CA TYR A 103 8.80 -25.27 -4.13
C TYR A 103 9.60 -23.99 -4.40
N LEU A 104 10.73 -23.87 -3.72
CA LEU A 104 11.79 -22.89 -4.00
C LEU A 104 12.99 -23.66 -4.55
N GLY A 105 13.17 -23.62 -5.87
CA GLY A 105 14.02 -24.61 -6.55
C GLY A 105 13.48 -26.02 -6.26
N SER A 106 14.31 -26.87 -5.65
CA SER A 106 13.94 -28.21 -5.18
C SER A 106 13.48 -28.29 -3.72
N VAL A 107 13.50 -27.17 -2.99
CA VAL A 107 13.18 -27.18 -1.56
C VAL A 107 11.67 -27.04 -1.34
N PRO A 108 11.00 -28.00 -0.68
CA PRO A 108 9.58 -27.90 -0.38
C PRO A 108 9.32 -26.84 0.69
N VAL A 109 8.32 -26.02 0.44
CA VAL A 109 7.85 -24.96 1.33
C VAL A 109 6.33 -24.97 1.45
N LEU A 110 5.82 -24.47 2.56
CA LEU A 110 4.40 -24.20 2.79
C LEU A 110 4.17 -22.70 2.66
N ASP A 111 3.18 -22.32 1.88
CA ASP A 111 2.78 -20.92 1.76
C ASP A 111 1.98 -20.55 3.01
N VAL A 112 2.53 -19.62 3.81
CA VAL A 112 1.91 -19.16 5.07
C VAL A 112 1.18 -17.85 4.83
N PHE A 113 1.74 -17.00 3.97
CA PHE A 113 1.16 -15.74 3.56
C PHE A 113 1.54 -15.45 2.12
N ASP A 114 0.54 -15.36 1.24
CA ASP A 114 0.70 -14.94 -0.15
C ASP A 114 0.48 -13.43 -0.26
N ARG A 115 1.18 -12.78 -1.20
CA ARG A 115 0.84 -11.42 -1.65
C ARG A 115 -0.66 -11.34 -1.95
N PRO A 116 -1.32 -10.24 -1.56
CA PRO A 116 -2.77 -10.08 -1.76
C PRO A 116 -3.22 -10.11 -3.23
N MET A 117 -2.30 -9.96 -4.19
CA MET A 117 -2.56 -10.03 -5.63
C MET A 117 -1.53 -10.97 -6.27
N ALA A 118 -1.98 -11.79 -7.23
CA ALA A 118 -1.06 -12.62 -8.01
C ALA A 118 -0.09 -11.75 -8.84
N ASP A 119 1.12 -12.24 -9.12
CA ASP A 119 2.14 -11.45 -9.83
C ASP A 119 1.67 -10.91 -11.18
N TRP A 120 0.84 -11.69 -11.91
CA TRP A 120 0.25 -11.27 -13.18
C TRP A 120 -0.80 -10.17 -13.03
N ASP A 121 -1.53 -10.16 -11.91
CA ASP A 121 -2.53 -9.14 -11.62
C ASP A 121 -1.88 -7.79 -11.37
N ILE A 122 -0.73 -7.75 -10.70
CA ILE A 122 0.04 -6.52 -10.48
C ILE A 122 0.53 -5.93 -11.81
N ILE A 123 0.97 -6.78 -12.73
CA ILE A 123 1.40 -6.36 -14.07
C ILE A 123 0.20 -5.85 -14.87
N ALA A 124 -0.88 -6.62 -14.94
CA ALA A 124 -2.10 -6.25 -15.65
C ALA A 124 -2.66 -4.92 -15.13
N LYS A 125 -2.73 -4.76 -13.80
CA LYS A 125 -3.11 -3.51 -13.15
C LYS A 125 -2.21 -2.35 -13.53
N SER A 126 -0.89 -2.54 -13.46
CA SER A 126 0.06 -1.47 -13.77
C SER A 126 -0.01 -1.02 -15.24
N VAL A 127 -0.25 -1.95 -16.16
CA VAL A 127 -0.46 -1.63 -17.58
C VAL A 127 -1.79 -0.91 -17.78
N PHE A 128 -2.87 -1.41 -17.18
CA PHE A 128 -4.18 -0.79 -17.21
C PHE A 128 -4.14 0.66 -16.69
N ASP A 129 -3.57 0.88 -15.51
CA ASP A 129 -3.45 2.19 -14.88
C ASP A 129 -2.71 3.20 -15.76
N ARG A 130 -1.62 2.78 -16.42
CA ARG A 130 -0.86 3.66 -17.31
C ARG A 130 -1.59 4.00 -18.59
N ILE A 131 -2.20 3.00 -19.25
CA ILE A 131 -2.92 3.20 -20.52
C ILE A 131 -4.16 4.07 -20.29
N VAL A 132 -5.00 3.69 -19.32
CA VAL A 132 -6.24 4.40 -19.03
C VAL A 132 -5.94 5.75 -18.38
N GLY A 133 -4.93 5.82 -17.51
CA GLY A 133 -4.50 7.08 -16.89
C GLY A 133 -3.97 8.08 -17.92
N LEU A 134 -3.20 7.63 -18.91
CA LEU A 134 -2.76 8.47 -20.01
C LEU A 134 -3.93 8.93 -20.87
N ALA A 135 -4.86 8.05 -21.22
CA ALA A 135 -6.06 8.40 -21.98
C ALA A 135 -6.91 9.45 -21.24
N MET A 136 -7.13 9.27 -19.93
CA MET A 136 -7.82 10.23 -19.09
C MET A 136 -7.08 11.57 -18.98
N LEU A 137 -5.74 11.53 -18.86
CA LEU A 137 -4.93 12.76 -18.82
C LEU A 137 -5.09 13.57 -20.10
N VAL A 138 -5.01 12.93 -21.26
CA VAL A 138 -5.19 13.60 -22.56
C VAL A 138 -6.61 14.15 -22.70
N ALA A 139 -7.63 13.35 -22.36
CA ALA A 139 -9.02 13.75 -22.46
C ALA A 139 -9.39 14.91 -21.51
N LEU A 140 -8.81 14.95 -20.31
CA LEU A 140 -9.09 15.96 -19.29
C LEU A 140 -8.10 17.13 -19.30
N ALA A 141 -7.05 17.10 -20.14
CA ALA A 141 -6.07 18.17 -20.26
C ALA A 141 -6.70 19.54 -20.53
N PRO A 142 -7.70 19.70 -21.44
CA PRO A 142 -8.34 21.00 -21.65
C PRO A 142 -9.01 21.55 -20.39
N VAL A 143 -9.68 20.69 -19.62
CA VAL A 143 -10.32 21.06 -18.34
C VAL A 143 -9.26 21.46 -17.31
N MET A 144 -8.17 20.70 -17.23
CA MET A 144 -7.05 20.99 -16.34
C MET A 144 -6.39 22.33 -16.66
N LEU A 145 -6.26 22.71 -17.94
CA LEU A 145 -5.73 24.01 -18.36
C LEU A 145 -6.64 25.17 -17.93
N VAL A 146 -7.96 25.02 -18.07
CA VAL A 146 -8.93 26.03 -17.60
C VAL A 146 -8.85 26.20 -16.09
N ILE A 147 -8.78 25.10 -15.34
CA ILE A 147 -8.62 25.15 -13.87
C ILE A 147 -7.28 25.79 -13.49
N ALA A 148 -6.20 25.43 -14.17
CA ALA A 148 -4.87 25.99 -13.93
C ALA A 148 -4.86 27.52 -14.11
N ALA A 149 -5.48 28.01 -15.18
CA ALA A 149 -5.66 29.44 -15.41
C ALA A 149 -6.51 30.10 -14.31
N ALA A 150 -7.66 29.50 -13.95
CA ALA A 150 -8.53 30.04 -12.91
C ALA A 150 -7.82 30.13 -11.54
N VAL A 151 -7.06 29.10 -11.16
CA VAL A 151 -6.27 29.07 -9.91
C VAL A 151 -5.16 30.13 -9.92
N GLY A 152 -4.44 30.25 -11.06
CA GLY A 152 -3.34 31.21 -11.23
C GLY A 152 -3.80 32.67 -11.25
N LEU A 153 -4.96 32.95 -11.84
CA LEU A 153 -5.53 34.31 -11.89
C LEU A 153 -6.18 34.74 -10.58
N THR A 154 -6.71 33.78 -9.80
CA THR A 154 -7.42 34.10 -8.53
C THR A 154 -6.47 34.35 -7.36
N SER A 155 -5.28 33.75 -7.34
CA SER A 155 -4.32 33.90 -6.24
C SER A 155 -2.87 33.76 -6.70
N LYS A 156 -1.95 34.55 -6.13
CA LYS A 156 -0.53 34.50 -6.47
C LYS A 156 0.13 33.20 -5.98
N GLY A 157 1.10 32.68 -6.75
CA GLY A 157 1.95 31.54 -6.38
C GLY A 157 1.80 30.32 -7.30
N PRO A 158 2.30 29.12 -6.92
CA PRO A 158 2.27 27.92 -7.76
C PRO A 158 0.86 27.30 -7.92
N ILE A 159 0.51 26.94 -9.16
CA ILE A 159 -0.79 26.34 -9.51
C ILE A 159 -1.00 24.97 -8.86
N LEU A 160 0.07 24.18 -8.78
CA LEU A 160 0.06 22.85 -8.19
C LEU A 160 0.51 22.90 -6.73
N PHE A 161 -0.22 22.18 -5.89
CA PHE A 161 0.12 21.88 -4.53
C PHE A 161 0.60 20.42 -4.45
N ARG A 162 1.65 20.17 -3.67
CA ARG A 162 2.23 18.83 -3.46
C ARG A 162 2.02 18.42 -2.02
N GLN A 163 1.52 17.21 -1.83
CA GLN A 163 1.20 16.69 -0.51
C GLN A 163 1.87 15.35 -0.27
N LYS A 164 2.64 15.26 0.80
CA LYS A 164 3.28 14.01 1.20
C LYS A 164 2.25 13.01 1.75
N ARG A 165 2.31 11.77 1.26
CA ARG A 165 1.42 10.67 1.63
C ARG A 165 2.19 9.35 1.67
N TYR A 166 1.65 8.38 2.40
CA TYR A 166 2.11 6.99 2.32
C TYR A 166 1.57 6.34 1.04
N GLY A 167 2.49 5.82 0.24
CA GLY A 167 2.28 5.04 -0.96
C GLY A 167 2.24 3.53 -0.70
N PHE A 168 2.56 2.76 -1.74
CA PHE A 168 2.82 1.33 -1.61
C PHE A 168 3.98 1.08 -0.64
N ASN A 169 3.88 0.05 0.19
CA ASN A 169 4.90 -0.34 1.17
C ASN A 169 5.33 0.80 2.13
N ASN A 170 4.41 1.72 2.46
CA ASN A 170 4.69 2.90 3.28
C ASN A 170 5.80 3.83 2.72
N GLU A 171 6.10 3.74 1.41
CA GLU A 171 7.00 4.69 0.77
C GLU A 171 6.37 6.08 0.73
N MET A 172 7.20 7.11 0.94
CA MET A 172 6.74 8.49 0.92
C MET A 172 6.60 8.98 -0.52
N ILE A 173 5.38 9.32 -0.93
CA ILE A 173 5.09 9.88 -2.27
C ILE A 173 4.56 11.32 -2.18
N GLU A 174 4.82 12.10 -3.23
CA GLU A 174 4.27 13.45 -3.40
C GLU A 174 3.04 13.42 -4.30
N VAL A 175 1.85 13.55 -3.71
CA VAL A 175 0.59 13.58 -4.45
C VAL A 175 0.33 14.99 -4.98
N TYR A 176 0.07 15.10 -6.28
CA TYR A 176 -0.22 16.38 -6.93
C TYR A 176 -1.71 16.73 -6.83
N LYS A 177 -1.99 18.00 -6.49
CA LYS A 177 -3.34 18.58 -6.51
C LYS A 177 -3.30 19.98 -7.08
N PHE A 178 -4.44 20.48 -7.57
CA PHE A 178 -4.56 21.92 -7.79
C PHE A 178 -4.61 22.64 -6.45
N ARG A 179 -3.94 23.79 -6.38
CA ARG A 179 -3.98 24.65 -5.19
C ARG A 179 -5.39 25.17 -5.00
N SER A 180 -5.99 24.84 -3.85
CA SER A 180 -7.31 25.33 -3.45
C SER A 180 -7.27 26.38 -2.34
N MET A 181 -6.14 26.54 -1.66
CA MET A 181 -5.93 27.46 -0.53
C MET A 181 -4.95 28.58 -0.88
N TYR A 182 -5.05 29.71 -0.19
CA TYR A 182 -4.04 30.78 -0.29
C TYR A 182 -2.68 30.29 0.23
N VAL A 183 -1.59 30.67 -0.45
CA VAL A 183 -0.24 30.13 -0.19
C VAL A 183 0.28 30.50 1.20
N ASP A 184 0.03 31.74 1.62
CA ASP A 184 0.37 32.33 2.93
C ASP A 184 -0.41 31.70 4.10
N GLN A 185 -1.50 30.99 3.81
CA GLN A 185 -2.36 30.34 4.81
C GLN A 185 -2.45 28.83 4.62
N GLY A 186 -1.63 28.26 3.74
CA GLY A 186 -1.62 26.83 3.44
C GLY A 186 -1.11 25.99 4.62
N ASP A 187 -1.56 24.75 4.70
CA ASP A 187 -0.99 23.74 5.59
C ASP A 187 -0.41 22.59 4.74
N PRO A 188 0.89 22.66 4.37
CA PRO A 188 1.56 21.63 3.57
C PRO A 188 1.54 20.25 4.23
N THR A 189 1.47 20.22 5.56
CA THR A 189 1.49 19.00 6.38
C THR A 189 0.11 18.37 6.55
N ALA A 190 -0.97 19.11 6.23
CA ALA A 190 -2.34 18.75 6.54
C ALA A 190 -2.57 18.38 8.02
N SER A 191 -1.89 19.11 8.91
CA SER A 191 -2.05 19.00 10.36
C SER A 191 -3.45 19.42 10.84
N LYS A 192 -4.09 20.34 10.11
CA LYS A 192 -5.47 20.79 10.36
C LYS A 192 -6.40 20.33 9.24
N LEU A 193 -7.43 19.57 9.62
CA LEU A 193 -8.56 19.26 8.74
C LEU A 193 -9.20 20.57 8.26
N VAL A 194 -9.59 20.60 6.99
CA VAL A 194 -10.24 21.77 6.38
C VAL A 194 -11.72 21.70 6.71
N THR A 195 -12.22 22.69 7.44
CA THR A 195 -13.62 22.73 7.85
C THR A 195 -14.51 23.36 6.79
N ARG A 196 -15.83 23.16 6.93
CA ARG A 196 -16.82 23.83 6.09
C ARG A 196 -16.69 25.35 6.27
N SER A 197 -16.52 26.07 5.15
CA SER A 197 -16.30 27.53 5.10
C SER A 197 -14.95 28.02 5.62
N ASP A 198 -13.92 27.19 5.54
CA ASP A 198 -12.55 27.58 5.91
C ASP A 198 -12.08 28.85 5.13
N PRO A 199 -11.68 29.94 5.83
CA PRO A 199 -11.27 31.19 5.21
C PRO A 199 -10.00 31.07 4.36
N ARG A 200 -9.20 30.02 4.61
CA ARG A 200 -7.96 29.75 3.87
C ARG A 200 -8.22 29.26 2.45
N VAL A 201 -9.45 28.83 2.13
CA VAL A 201 -9.84 28.28 0.82
C VAL A 201 -10.33 29.40 -0.11
N THR A 202 -9.72 29.49 -1.29
CA THR A 202 -10.09 30.47 -2.33
C THR A 202 -11.49 30.19 -2.90
N PRO A 203 -12.19 31.18 -3.50
CA PRO A 203 -13.49 30.95 -4.13
C PRO A 203 -13.46 29.87 -5.21
N VAL A 204 -12.46 29.93 -6.11
CA VAL A 204 -12.21 28.88 -7.11
C VAL A 204 -11.85 27.55 -6.44
N GLY A 205 -11.03 27.59 -5.39
CA GLY A 205 -10.67 26.44 -4.55
C GLY A 205 -11.89 25.69 -4.00
N ARG A 206 -12.91 26.43 -3.56
CA ARG A 206 -14.15 25.85 -3.04
C ARG A 206 -14.93 25.11 -4.12
N PHE A 207 -14.99 25.66 -5.33
CA PHE A 207 -15.60 24.99 -6.47
C PHE A 207 -14.87 23.70 -6.82
N ILE A 208 -13.55 23.76 -7.06
CA ILE A 208 -12.79 22.60 -7.52
C ILE A 208 -12.78 21.46 -6.48
N ARG A 209 -12.75 21.77 -5.18
CA ARG A 209 -12.85 20.77 -4.10
C ARG A 209 -14.22 20.11 -4.06
N ARG A 210 -15.30 20.90 -4.19
CA ARG A 210 -16.67 20.36 -4.20
C ARG A 210 -16.88 19.38 -5.34
N THR A 211 -16.27 19.64 -6.49
CA THR A 211 -16.33 18.77 -7.67
C THR A 211 -15.22 17.71 -7.71
N SER A 212 -14.31 17.68 -6.72
CA SER A 212 -13.08 16.86 -6.71
C SER A 212 -12.17 17.05 -7.94
N LEU A 213 -12.30 18.19 -8.64
CA LEU A 213 -11.47 18.55 -9.78
C LEU A 213 -10.05 18.93 -9.35
N ASP A 214 -9.86 19.25 -8.06
CA ASP A 214 -8.55 19.51 -7.47
C ASP A 214 -7.64 18.28 -7.49
N GLU A 215 -8.19 17.07 -7.61
CA GLU A 215 -7.47 15.81 -7.64
C GLU A 215 -7.04 15.37 -9.06
N LEU A 216 -7.46 16.06 -10.13
CA LEU A 216 -7.06 15.71 -11.50
C LEU A 216 -5.54 15.62 -11.75
N PRO A 217 -4.69 16.48 -11.16
CA PRO A 217 -3.24 16.35 -11.31
C PRO A 217 -2.67 15.02 -10.77
N GLN A 218 -3.42 14.25 -9.97
CA GLN A 218 -2.99 12.92 -9.52
C GLN A 218 -2.82 11.93 -10.69
N LEU A 219 -3.40 12.20 -11.86
CA LEU A 219 -3.14 11.42 -13.08
C LEU A 219 -1.66 11.42 -13.46
N PHE A 220 -0.91 12.48 -13.15
CA PHE A 220 0.55 12.48 -13.32
C PHE A 220 1.23 11.44 -12.40
N ASN A 221 0.76 11.28 -11.16
CA ASN A 221 1.27 10.26 -10.24
C ASN A 221 0.94 8.84 -10.73
N VAL A 222 -0.22 8.65 -11.35
CA VAL A 222 -0.61 7.35 -11.94
C VAL A 222 0.32 6.94 -13.07
N ILE A 223 0.62 7.86 -13.99
CA ILE A 223 1.53 7.58 -15.11
C ILE A 223 2.96 7.30 -14.60
N LYS A 224 3.41 8.03 -13.56
CA LYS A 224 4.68 7.76 -12.87
C LYS A 224 4.70 6.42 -12.12
N GLY A 225 3.52 5.83 -11.87
CA GLY A 225 3.36 4.58 -11.14
C GLY A 225 3.42 4.72 -9.61
N GLU A 226 3.31 5.93 -9.09
CA GLU A 226 3.25 6.24 -7.64
C GLU A 226 1.84 6.02 -7.08
N LEU A 227 0.81 6.29 -7.89
CA LEU A 227 -0.60 6.02 -7.61
C LEU A 227 -1.18 5.03 -8.62
N SER A 228 -2.34 4.47 -8.28
CA SER A 228 -3.23 3.71 -9.15
C SER A 228 -4.48 4.53 -9.46
N LEU A 229 -5.20 4.23 -10.56
CA LEU A 229 -6.51 4.84 -10.80
C LEU A 229 -7.49 4.43 -9.70
N VAL A 230 -7.51 3.14 -9.40
CA VAL A 230 -8.39 2.51 -8.42
C VAL A 230 -7.57 1.81 -7.34
N GLY A 231 -7.88 2.05 -6.08
CA GLY A 231 -7.20 1.44 -4.95
C GLY A 231 -7.60 2.05 -3.61
N PRO A 232 -7.08 1.53 -2.49
CA PRO A 232 -7.26 2.13 -1.18
C PRO A 232 -6.76 3.58 -1.17
N ARG A 233 -7.52 4.50 -0.58
CA ARG A 233 -7.15 5.92 -0.59
C ARG A 233 -5.93 6.17 0.32
N PRO A 234 -4.91 6.95 -0.10
CA PRO A 234 -3.73 7.20 0.71
C PRO A 234 -4.07 8.06 1.93
N HIS A 235 -3.71 7.61 3.13
CA HIS A 235 -3.92 8.36 4.36
C HIS A 235 -2.84 9.42 4.57
N ALA A 236 -3.21 10.52 5.23
CA ALA A 236 -2.26 11.53 5.67
C ALA A 236 -1.34 10.94 6.75
N LEU A 237 -0.08 11.39 6.78
CA LEU A 237 0.97 10.92 7.71
C LEU A 237 0.58 11.04 9.20
N GLN A 238 -0.42 11.86 9.49
CA GLN A 238 -0.91 12.17 10.84
C GLN A 238 -2.37 11.78 11.04
N ALA A 239 -2.97 10.95 10.18
CA ALA A 239 -4.30 10.44 10.45
C ALA A 239 -4.24 9.66 11.77
N LYS A 240 -4.81 10.24 12.84
CA LYS A 240 -5.15 9.58 14.09
C LYS A 240 -6.67 9.47 14.16
N ALA A 241 -7.17 8.33 14.61
CA ALA A 241 -8.57 8.21 14.98
C ALA A 241 -8.63 8.24 16.50
N ALA A 242 -9.34 9.21 17.08
CA ALA A 242 -9.59 9.25 18.52
C ALA A 242 -8.33 9.04 19.40
N ASN A 243 -7.21 9.72 19.08
CA ASN A 243 -5.91 9.61 19.78
C ASN A 243 -5.21 8.24 19.74
N THR A 244 -5.74 7.27 19.02
CA THR A 244 -5.14 5.95 18.82
C THR A 244 -4.63 5.83 17.39
N LEU A 245 -3.50 5.16 17.20
CA LEU A 245 -3.00 4.85 15.86
C LEU A 245 -3.94 3.81 15.23
N TYR A 246 -4.24 3.96 13.93
CA TYR A 246 -5.22 3.13 13.21
C TYR A 246 -4.85 1.63 13.20
N ASP A 247 -3.57 1.33 13.32
CA ASP A 247 -2.99 -0.01 13.42
C ASP A 247 -3.40 -0.77 14.69
N GLN A 248 -3.83 -0.06 15.74
CA GLN A 248 -4.34 -0.64 16.99
C GLN A 248 -5.85 -0.87 16.98
N VAL A 249 -6.58 -0.36 15.97
CA VAL A 249 -8.05 -0.36 15.93
C VAL A 249 -8.60 -1.46 15.01
N VAL A 250 -7.86 -1.87 13.97
CA VAL A 250 -8.31 -2.87 13.01
C VAL A 250 -7.19 -3.85 12.65
N ASP A 251 -7.36 -5.11 13.02
CA ASP A 251 -6.48 -6.20 12.57
C ASP A 251 -6.42 -6.24 11.04
N GLY A 252 -5.21 -6.35 10.47
CA GLY A 252 -5.01 -6.37 9.02
C GLY A 252 -5.03 -5.00 8.34
N TYR A 253 -5.09 -3.88 9.09
CA TYR A 253 -4.98 -2.52 8.54
C TYR A 253 -3.80 -2.36 7.57
N PHE A 254 -2.67 -2.98 7.86
CA PHE A 254 -1.47 -2.90 7.03
C PHE A 254 -1.60 -3.57 5.66
N ALA A 255 -2.53 -4.51 5.48
CA ALA A 255 -2.75 -5.17 4.20
C ALA A 255 -3.13 -4.19 3.07
N ARG A 256 -3.71 -3.02 3.41
CA ARG A 256 -4.02 -1.96 2.43
C ARG A 256 -2.80 -1.28 1.82
N HIS A 257 -1.67 -1.27 2.53
CA HIS A 257 -0.42 -0.70 2.05
C HIS A 257 0.34 -1.66 1.13
N LYS A 258 -0.18 -2.88 0.95
CA LYS A 258 0.36 -3.90 0.04
C LYS A 258 -0.10 -3.72 -1.41
N VAL A 259 -0.90 -2.70 -1.71
CA VAL A 259 -1.26 -2.28 -3.07
C VAL A 259 -1.02 -0.79 -3.25
N LYS A 260 -0.87 -0.32 -4.49
CA LYS A 260 -0.72 1.10 -4.76
C LYS A 260 -2.01 1.84 -4.37
N PRO A 261 -1.90 2.98 -3.66
CA PRO A 261 -3.07 3.75 -3.33
C PRO A 261 -3.77 4.30 -4.58
N GLY A 262 -5.09 4.41 -4.52
CA GLY A 262 -5.94 4.87 -5.61
C GLY A 262 -6.32 6.35 -5.56
N ILE A 263 -6.57 6.94 -6.72
CA ILE A 263 -7.31 8.22 -6.82
C ILE A 263 -8.76 8.01 -6.35
N THR A 264 -9.39 6.95 -6.84
CA THR A 264 -10.68 6.44 -6.39
C THR A 264 -10.55 5.01 -5.86
N GLY A 265 -11.62 4.45 -5.29
CA GLY A 265 -11.58 3.15 -4.63
C GLY A 265 -12.96 2.64 -4.23
N TRP A 266 -13.03 1.34 -3.92
CA TRP A 266 -14.29 0.69 -3.56
C TRP A 266 -14.94 1.31 -2.31
N ALA A 267 -14.15 1.59 -1.29
CA ALA A 267 -14.64 2.28 -0.09
C ALA A 267 -15.22 3.67 -0.42
N GLN A 268 -14.56 4.43 -1.32
CA GLN A 268 -15.01 5.78 -1.72
C GLN A 268 -16.35 5.73 -2.45
N VAL A 269 -16.53 4.82 -3.41
CA VAL A 269 -17.80 4.72 -4.17
C VAL A 269 -18.97 4.25 -3.31
N ASN A 270 -18.70 3.50 -2.23
CA ASN A 270 -19.69 3.06 -1.25
C ASN A 270 -19.94 4.06 -0.10
N GLY A 271 -19.45 5.30 -0.21
CA GLY A 271 -19.75 6.37 0.75
C GLY A 271 -18.80 6.49 1.93
N TRP A 272 -17.75 5.66 2.00
CA TRP A 272 -16.72 5.70 3.05
C TRP A 272 -15.58 6.67 2.69
N ARG A 273 -15.90 7.79 2.02
CA ARG A 273 -14.95 8.82 1.53
C ARG A 273 -14.58 9.86 2.60
N GLY A 274 -15.50 10.14 3.53
CA GLY A 274 -15.44 11.28 4.48
C GLY A 274 -14.62 11.03 5.75
N GLU A 275 -14.81 11.93 6.74
CA GLU A 275 -14.10 11.89 8.02
C GLU A 275 -14.35 10.58 8.78
N THR A 276 -13.25 9.98 9.24
CA THR A 276 -13.20 8.71 9.98
C THR A 276 -13.19 8.96 11.47
N ASP A 277 -14.22 9.65 11.97
CA ASP A 277 -14.27 10.13 13.36
C ASP A 277 -14.64 9.05 14.37
N THR A 278 -15.20 7.93 13.88
CA THR A 278 -15.61 6.79 14.70
C THR A 278 -14.89 5.52 14.27
N SER A 279 -14.62 4.63 15.23
CA SER A 279 -14.04 3.31 14.99
C SER A 279 -14.83 2.52 13.95
N ASP A 280 -16.16 2.57 13.99
CA ASP A 280 -17.02 1.83 13.06
C ASP A 280 -16.86 2.29 11.61
N LYS A 281 -16.75 3.61 11.37
CA LYS A 281 -16.52 4.15 10.02
C LYS A 281 -15.17 3.70 9.46
N ILE A 282 -14.17 3.58 10.34
CA ILE A 282 -12.83 3.12 9.98
C ILE A 282 -12.86 1.66 9.60
N GLN A 283 -13.47 0.84 10.46
CA GLN A 283 -13.60 -0.58 10.22
C GLN A 283 -14.31 -0.85 8.89
N ARG A 284 -15.45 -0.20 8.65
CA ARG A 284 -16.17 -0.32 7.37
C ARG A 284 -15.32 0.09 6.17
N ARG A 285 -14.55 1.18 6.28
CA ARG A 285 -13.65 1.61 5.22
C ARG A 285 -12.56 0.57 4.95
N VAL A 286 -11.95 0.03 5.99
CA VAL A 286 -10.91 -1.00 5.90
C VAL A 286 -11.48 -2.28 5.30
N GLU A 287 -12.65 -2.75 5.74
CA GLU A 287 -13.34 -3.91 5.17
C GLU A 287 -13.54 -3.77 3.65
N HIS A 288 -13.95 -2.60 3.17
CA HIS A 288 -14.12 -2.35 1.74
C HIS A 288 -12.79 -2.27 0.99
N ASP A 289 -11.75 -1.69 1.60
CA ASP A 289 -10.41 -1.67 1.02
C ASP A 289 -9.85 -3.10 0.90
N LEU A 290 -10.01 -3.95 1.93
CA LEU A 290 -9.60 -5.36 1.92
C LEU A 290 -10.38 -6.17 0.88
N HIS A 291 -11.70 -6.01 0.84
CA HIS A 291 -12.55 -6.68 -0.15
C HIS A 291 -12.11 -6.35 -1.58
N TYR A 292 -11.74 -5.09 -1.85
CA TYR A 292 -11.21 -4.69 -3.15
C TYR A 292 -9.90 -5.40 -3.50
N ILE A 293 -9.00 -5.48 -2.53
CA ILE A 293 -7.69 -6.11 -2.71
C ILE A 293 -7.84 -7.61 -3.00
N GLU A 294 -8.66 -8.30 -2.22
CA GLU A 294 -8.89 -9.75 -2.34
C GLU A 294 -9.64 -10.14 -3.62
N ASN A 295 -10.50 -9.26 -4.13
CA ASN A 295 -11.37 -9.53 -5.29
C ASN A 295 -10.97 -8.68 -6.50
N TRP A 296 -9.70 -8.25 -6.55
CA TRP A 296 -9.26 -7.37 -7.62
C TRP A 296 -9.47 -8.03 -8.99
N SER A 297 -9.99 -7.25 -9.93
CA SER A 297 -10.01 -7.60 -11.34
C SER A 297 -10.10 -6.32 -12.17
N VAL A 298 -9.68 -6.40 -13.43
CA VAL A 298 -9.81 -5.27 -14.38
C VAL A 298 -11.27 -4.82 -14.52
N LEU A 299 -12.21 -5.75 -14.53
CA LEU A 299 -13.64 -5.42 -14.58
C LEU A 299 -14.11 -4.69 -13.32
N PHE A 300 -13.57 -5.06 -12.15
CA PHE A 300 -13.89 -4.37 -10.91
C PHE A 300 -13.34 -2.93 -10.91
N ASP A 301 -12.13 -2.71 -11.42
CA ASP A 301 -11.57 -1.36 -11.60
C ASP A 301 -12.46 -0.52 -12.53
N ILE A 302 -12.87 -1.06 -13.68
CA ILE A 302 -13.80 -0.36 -14.61
C ILE A 302 -15.11 0.00 -13.92
N ARG A 303 -15.70 -0.95 -13.16
CA ARG A 303 -16.94 -0.71 -12.41
C ARG A 303 -16.79 0.44 -11.41
N ILE A 304 -15.67 0.48 -10.67
CA ILE A 304 -15.40 1.54 -9.70
C ILE A 304 -15.21 2.88 -10.40
N MET A 305 -14.46 2.92 -11.51
CA MET A 305 -14.24 4.13 -12.29
C MET A 305 -15.56 4.71 -12.82
N LEU A 306 -16.45 3.87 -13.36
CA LEU A 306 -17.77 4.30 -13.84
C LEU A 306 -18.70 4.77 -12.71
N ALA A 307 -18.60 4.14 -11.52
CA ALA A 307 -19.39 4.55 -10.35
C ALA A 307 -18.87 5.84 -9.70
N THR A 308 -17.61 6.22 -9.94
CA THR A 308 -16.95 7.35 -9.26
C THR A 308 -17.65 8.69 -9.51
N PRO A 309 -17.96 9.10 -10.76
CA PRO A 309 -18.67 10.36 -11.01
C PRO A 309 -20.04 10.43 -10.32
N LEU A 310 -20.79 9.32 -10.33
CA LEU A 310 -22.11 9.25 -9.69
C LEU A 310 -22.00 9.34 -8.16
N SER A 311 -20.99 8.68 -7.59
CA SER A 311 -20.70 8.78 -6.16
C SER A 311 -20.38 10.22 -5.76
N LEU A 312 -19.52 10.91 -6.53
CA LEU A 312 -19.15 12.31 -6.27
C LEU A 312 -20.36 13.27 -6.29
N ILE A 313 -21.35 13.01 -7.14
CA ILE A 313 -22.59 13.80 -7.20
C ILE A 313 -23.51 13.50 -6.00
N ARG A 314 -23.56 12.24 -5.54
CA ARG A 314 -24.43 11.80 -4.45
C ARG A 314 -23.87 12.09 -3.05
N THR A 315 -22.55 12.08 -2.87
CA THR A 315 -21.94 12.34 -1.57
C THR A 315 -21.87 13.84 -1.28
N THR A 316 -22.85 14.34 -0.53
CA THR A 316 -22.87 15.69 0.05
C THR A 316 -21.81 15.90 1.16
N ASN A 317 -21.04 14.85 1.51
CA ASN A 317 -20.07 14.82 2.62
C ASN A 317 -18.60 14.93 2.15
N ALA A 318 -18.30 15.82 1.21
CA ALA A 318 -16.91 16.14 0.84
C ALA A 318 -16.20 17.08 1.85
N TYR A 319 -16.83 17.31 3.00
CA TYR A 319 -16.34 18.10 4.12
C TYR A 319 -16.35 17.21 5.34
#